data_AF-A0A0Q8GL06-F1
#
_entry.id   AF-A0A0Q8GL06-F1
#
_cell.length_a   1.000
_cell.length_b   1.000
_cell.length_c   1.000
_cell.angle_alpha   90.00
_cell.angle_beta   90.00
_cell.angle_gamma   90.00
#
_symmetry.space_group_name_H-M   'P 1'
#
loop_
_entity.id
_entity.type
_entity.pdbx_description
1 polymer ?
#
loop_
_entity_poly.entity_id
_entity_poly.type
_entity_poly.pdbx_seq_one_letter_code
_entity_poly.pdbx_strand_id
1 'polypeptide(L)'
;MSYQVLARKYRPQSFEQLVGQEHVVQALANALTQGRLHHAYLFTGTRGVGKTTVSRILAKSLNCVGPDGAGGITAQPCGVCHACRDIDSGRFVDYVELDAASNRGVEEISQLLDQAVYKPVVGRFKVYMIDEVHMLSNTAFNAMLKTLEEPPDYLKFVLATTDPQKVPVTVLSRCLQFNLRPMAAADVQMHLGNVLGAENVPAEPGALRLLSRAARGSMRDGLSLTDQAIAFGAGSLTEAGVRQMLGSVDRGHVVAIVDALAAASGEAVVAQADALRGAGLSAAGTLEDLATLFQQMALAQAAPTALDDADTETAEIRRLAAALPADEIQLMYSMALHGRAELHLAPDEYAGLLMVLLRMLAFRPAGTSAKPIKAAALVRPPAVAKAVVAVPLPKVAPPAPVAAPVLAPVATPKGFTPAPVVAAPMAAEPSAPKLSDRLRPRPVEVDAQADDDMDGPPPDDAPPPWMEADDAPASVPAAARDVEAPRRAVLRETAEGAQWAERVAALNLVGMTAELARQAQALARRTVDGREAWTLRVERESLRAPALVAKLEAALDAQLHIEVGVAEDSIALRTVARTEAQQRAAEDLAAQHPMTRTLLSQFSSARILPGSVQPLTPTL
;
A
#
# COMPACT_ATOMS: atom_id res chain seq x y z
N MET A 1 33.64 21.54 0.09
CA MET A 1 32.18 21.68 0.34
C MET A 1 31.60 20.29 0.35
N SER A 2 30.80 19.92 1.35
CA SER A 2 30.15 18.61 1.39
C SER A 2 29.21 18.47 0.18
N TYR A 3 29.43 17.46 -0.66
CA TYR A 3 28.53 17.14 -1.76
C TYR A 3 27.12 16.92 -1.21
N GLN A 4 26.15 17.69 -1.68
CA GLN A 4 24.75 17.58 -1.28
C GLN A 4 23.97 16.98 -2.44
N VAL A 5 23.30 15.85 -2.18
CA VAL A 5 22.42 15.14 -3.12
C VAL A 5 21.41 16.11 -3.75
N LEU A 6 21.17 16.02 -5.05
CA LEU A 6 20.29 16.90 -5.82
C LEU A 6 18.88 16.94 -5.22
N ALA A 7 18.38 15.79 -4.78
CA ALA A 7 17.07 15.68 -4.13
C ALA A 7 16.92 16.57 -2.88
N ARG A 8 18.04 16.91 -2.21
CA ARG A 8 18.04 17.83 -1.06
C ARG A 8 18.35 19.27 -1.49
N LYS A 9 19.25 19.46 -2.47
CA LYS A 9 19.65 20.79 -2.98
C LYS A 9 18.50 21.51 -3.69
N TYR A 10 17.76 20.78 -4.53
CA TYR A 10 16.64 21.28 -5.34
C TYR A 10 15.28 21.05 -4.69
N ARG A 11 15.24 20.81 -3.37
CA ARG A 11 13.95 20.72 -2.67
C ARG A 11 13.23 22.08 -2.77
N PRO A 12 11.99 22.13 -3.26
CA PRO A 12 11.22 23.38 -3.37
C PRO A 12 11.16 24.15 -2.04
N GLN A 13 11.41 25.45 -2.12
CA GLN A 13 11.46 26.37 -0.98
C GLN A 13 10.22 27.26 -0.87
N SER A 14 9.41 27.34 -1.91
CA SER A 14 8.16 28.10 -1.95
C SER A 14 7.10 27.31 -2.73
N PHE A 15 5.83 27.70 -2.59
CA PHE A 15 4.74 27.04 -3.32
C PHE A 15 4.88 27.19 -4.84
N GLU A 16 5.48 28.29 -5.33
CA GLU A 16 5.72 28.55 -6.75
C GLU A 16 6.73 27.57 -7.38
N GLN A 17 7.63 27.03 -6.57
CA GLN A 17 8.63 26.04 -7.02
C GLN A 17 8.08 24.61 -7.03
N LEU A 18 6.85 24.41 -6.56
CA LEU A 18 6.23 23.10 -6.50
C LEU A 18 5.59 22.78 -7.86
N VAL A 19 6.17 21.82 -8.58
CA VAL A 19 5.73 21.45 -9.94
C VAL A 19 4.59 20.42 -9.88
N GLY A 20 3.54 20.63 -10.68
CA GLY A 20 2.47 19.65 -10.92
C GLY A 20 1.45 19.49 -9.79
N GLN A 21 1.36 20.48 -8.89
CA GLN A 21 0.43 20.48 -7.73
C GLN A 21 -0.35 21.79 -7.62
N GLU A 22 -0.74 22.37 -8.76
CA GLU A 22 -1.34 23.70 -8.86
C GLU A 22 -2.61 23.82 -8.01
N HIS A 23 -3.43 22.76 -7.95
CA HIS A 23 -4.68 22.74 -7.17
C HIS A 23 -4.42 22.83 -5.66
N VAL A 24 -3.38 22.16 -5.15
CA VAL A 24 -3.01 22.21 -3.72
C VAL A 24 -2.41 23.57 -3.39
N VAL A 25 -1.50 24.05 -4.23
CA VAL A 25 -0.84 25.36 -4.06
C VAL A 25 -1.87 26.48 -4.02
N GLN A 26 -2.82 26.50 -4.96
CA GLN A 26 -3.85 27.53 -5.01
C GLN A 26 -4.73 27.53 -3.75
N ALA A 27 -5.15 26.35 -3.29
CA ALA A 27 -6.00 26.23 -2.11
C ALA A 27 -5.27 26.69 -0.84
N LEU A 28 -4.01 26.27 -0.65
CA LEU A 28 -3.20 26.70 0.49
C LEU A 28 -2.88 28.19 0.45
N ALA A 29 -2.53 28.74 -0.72
CA ALA A 29 -2.27 30.17 -0.89
C ALA A 29 -3.50 31.02 -0.55
N ASN A 30 -4.68 30.58 -0.99
CA ASN A 30 -5.96 31.24 -0.67
C ASN A 30 -6.26 31.19 0.84
N ALA A 31 -6.08 30.02 1.48
CA ALA A 31 -6.30 29.85 2.91
C ALA A 31 -5.39 30.75 3.76
N LEU A 32 -4.10 30.84 3.37
CA LEU A 32 -3.11 31.70 4.02
C LEU A 32 -3.45 33.18 3.86
N THR A 33 -3.84 33.61 2.65
CA THR A 33 -4.16 35.01 2.36
C THR A 33 -5.44 35.47 3.08
N GLN A 34 -6.42 34.58 3.21
CA GLN A 34 -7.70 34.87 3.86
C GLN A 34 -7.68 34.65 5.37
N GLY A 35 -6.57 34.14 5.94
CA GLY A 35 -6.47 33.79 7.35
C GLY A 35 -7.36 32.61 7.78
N ARG A 36 -7.92 31.84 6.83
CA ARG A 36 -8.78 30.69 7.10
C ARG A 36 -7.95 29.42 7.30
N LEU A 37 -7.22 29.38 8.41
CA LEU A 37 -6.25 28.32 8.71
C LEU A 37 -6.91 27.16 9.45
N HIS A 38 -6.95 25.99 8.81
CA HIS A 38 -7.37 24.76 9.48
C HIS A 38 -6.36 24.35 10.57
N HIS A 39 -6.80 23.64 11.60
CA HIS A 39 -5.93 23.15 12.66
C HIS A 39 -5.19 21.87 12.26
N ALA A 40 -5.76 21.06 11.37
CA ALA A 40 -5.13 19.84 10.86
C ALA A 40 -5.23 19.72 9.32
N TYR A 41 -4.12 19.38 8.68
CA TYR A 41 -4.01 19.16 7.24
C TYR A 41 -3.61 17.70 6.98
N LEU A 42 -4.22 17.04 6.00
CA LEU A 42 -3.85 15.71 5.56
C LEU A 42 -3.39 15.73 4.10
N PHE A 43 -2.11 15.46 3.88
CA PHE A 43 -1.53 15.29 2.55
C PHE A 43 -1.47 13.81 2.16
N THR A 44 -2.20 13.44 1.11
CA THR A 44 -2.22 12.09 0.56
C THR A 44 -1.47 12.05 -0.77
N GLY A 45 -0.92 10.89 -1.13
CA GLY A 45 -0.26 10.70 -2.43
C GLY A 45 0.91 9.71 -2.34
N THR A 46 1.40 9.27 -3.50
CA THR A 46 2.50 8.30 -3.56
C THR A 46 3.79 8.83 -2.92
N ARG A 47 4.77 7.95 -2.71
CA ARG A 47 6.07 8.37 -2.15
C ARG A 47 6.74 9.38 -3.10
N GLY A 48 7.35 10.41 -2.53
CA GLY A 48 8.20 11.36 -3.28
C GLY A 48 7.49 12.41 -4.14
N VAL A 49 6.15 12.50 -4.11
CA VAL A 49 5.36 13.57 -4.77
C VAL A 49 5.42 14.94 -4.07
N GLY A 50 6.05 15.03 -2.90
CA GLY A 50 6.29 16.31 -2.22
C GLY A 50 5.52 16.57 -0.92
N LYS A 51 4.86 15.56 -0.32
CA LYS A 51 4.08 15.71 0.94
C LYS A 51 4.83 16.45 2.06
N THR A 52 6.01 15.95 2.44
CA THR A 52 6.88 16.59 3.46
C THR A 52 7.37 17.96 3.03
N THR A 53 7.61 18.18 1.72
CA THR A 53 8.05 19.48 1.20
C THR A 53 6.95 20.52 1.34
N VAL A 54 5.70 20.18 0.99
CA VAL A 54 4.54 21.05 1.19
C VAL A 54 4.35 21.39 2.66
N SER A 55 4.51 20.43 3.56
CA SER A 55 4.48 20.66 5.01
C SER A 55 5.51 21.71 5.46
N ARG A 56 6.77 21.60 5.02
CA ARG A 56 7.81 22.59 5.33
C ARG A 56 7.48 23.97 4.78
N ILE A 57 7.00 24.05 3.54
CA ILE A 57 6.60 25.34 2.94
C ILE A 57 5.44 25.96 3.73
N LEU A 58 4.43 25.16 4.11
CA LEU A 58 3.33 25.62 4.95
C LEU A 58 3.83 26.13 6.31
N ALA A 59 4.72 25.39 6.98
CA ALA A 59 5.32 25.82 8.24
C ALA A 59 6.08 27.15 8.08
N LYS A 60 6.81 27.33 6.97
CA LYS A 60 7.46 28.62 6.64
C LYS A 60 6.44 29.72 6.46
N SER A 61 5.37 29.48 5.70
CA SER A 61 4.29 30.44 5.45
C SER A 61 3.59 30.90 6.72
N LEU A 62 3.42 30.01 7.71
CA LEU A 62 2.82 30.30 9.01
C LEU A 62 3.75 31.08 9.94
N ASN A 63 5.06 30.77 9.92
CA ASN A 63 6.04 31.31 10.86
C ASN A 63 6.97 32.39 10.27
N CYS A 64 6.78 32.76 9.01
CA CYS A 64 7.57 33.81 8.36
C CYS A 64 7.41 35.14 9.11
N VAL A 65 8.51 35.88 9.25
CA VAL A 65 8.52 37.26 9.79
C VAL A 65 8.97 38.27 8.73
N GLY A 66 9.17 37.83 7.47
CA GLY A 66 9.72 38.65 6.41
C GLY A 66 11.22 38.97 6.60
N PRO A 67 11.85 39.61 5.61
CA PRO A 67 13.25 40.05 5.70
C PRO A 67 13.45 41.11 6.81
N ASP A 68 12.45 41.95 7.04
CA ASP A 68 12.51 43.08 7.99
C ASP A 68 12.00 42.71 9.40
N GLY A 69 11.61 41.46 9.63
CA GLY A 69 11.12 40.97 10.93
C GLY A 69 9.69 41.40 11.31
N ALA A 70 9.03 42.24 10.51
CA ALA A 70 7.68 42.77 10.76
C ALA A 70 6.57 42.11 9.91
N GLY A 71 6.90 41.10 9.10
CA GLY A 71 5.96 40.40 8.23
C GLY A 71 4.87 39.63 8.99
N GLY A 72 3.87 39.11 8.26
CA GLY A 72 2.77 38.30 8.78
C GLY A 72 2.76 36.87 8.25
N ILE A 73 1.64 36.17 8.49
CA ILE A 73 1.32 34.93 7.77
C ILE A 73 1.25 35.27 6.27
N THR A 74 1.92 34.49 5.42
CA THR A 74 2.04 34.80 3.99
C THR A 74 2.02 33.54 3.14
N ALA A 75 1.43 33.63 1.94
CA ALA A 75 1.53 32.58 0.93
C ALA A 75 2.94 32.51 0.31
N GLN A 76 3.70 33.61 0.37
CA GLN A 76 5.05 33.73 -0.21
C GLN A 76 6.08 33.89 0.92
N PRO A 77 6.61 32.79 1.49
CA PRO A 77 7.64 32.87 2.51
C PRO A 77 8.93 33.46 1.93
N CYS A 78 9.59 34.35 2.69
CA CYS A 78 10.73 35.13 2.18
C CYS A 78 12.02 34.32 1.94
N GLY A 79 12.16 33.13 2.54
CA GLY A 79 13.36 32.29 2.43
C GLY A 79 14.61 32.79 3.16
N VAL A 80 14.64 34.06 3.58
CA VAL A 80 15.85 34.69 4.17
C VAL A 80 15.77 34.91 5.69
N CYS A 81 14.57 34.98 6.27
CA CYS A 81 14.42 35.18 7.71
C CYS A 81 14.91 33.95 8.51
N HIS A 82 15.14 34.15 9.81
CA HIS A 82 15.62 33.08 10.70
C HIS A 82 14.68 31.85 10.69
N ALA A 83 13.37 32.07 10.81
CA ALA A 83 12.37 31.00 10.77
C ALA A 83 12.43 30.21 9.45
N CYS A 84 12.50 30.88 8.29
CA CYS A 84 12.59 30.19 7.00
C CYS A 84 13.86 29.34 6.88
N ARG A 85 15.03 29.92 7.21
CA ARG A 85 16.33 29.20 7.13
C ARG A 85 16.40 28.01 8.08
N ASP A 86 15.83 28.13 9.27
CA ASP A 86 15.83 27.04 10.26
C ASP A 86 14.88 25.92 9.88
N ILE A 87 13.71 26.23 9.31
CA ILE A 87 12.77 25.21 8.83
C ILE A 87 13.41 24.43 7.67
N ASP A 88 14.11 25.11 6.76
CA ASP A 88 14.76 24.45 5.62
C ASP A 88 15.95 23.59 6.02
N SER A 89 16.68 24.00 7.05
CA SER A 89 17.76 23.21 7.63
C SER A 89 17.29 22.14 8.62
N GLY A 90 16.00 22.13 9.00
CA GLY A 90 15.41 21.18 9.94
C GLY A 90 15.79 21.41 11.40
N ARG A 91 16.10 22.66 11.78
CA ARG A 91 16.50 23.06 13.13
C ARG A 91 15.49 23.96 13.85
N PHE A 92 14.34 24.22 13.22
CA PHE A 92 13.33 25.09 13.80
C PHE A 92 12.59 24.39 14.94
N VAL A 93 12.69 24.93 16.15
CA VAL A 93 12.19 24.30 17.39
C VAL A 93 10.68 24.07 17.35
N ASP A 94 9.93 24.99 16.74
CA ASP A 94 8.47 24.90 16.66
C ASP A 94 7.96 24.15 15.43
N TYR A 95 8.85 23.49 14.67
CA TYR A 95 8.50 22.57 13.59
C TYR A 95 9.12 21.20 13.86
N VAL A 96 8.28 20.25 14.26
CA VAL A 96 8.72 18.90 14.62
C VAL A 96 8.23 17.93 13.56
N GLU A 97 9.17 17.22 12.93
CA GLU A 97 8.90 16.13 12.00
C GLU A 97 9.04 14.78 12.71
N LEU A 98 7.97 14.00 12.71
CA LEU A 98 7.93 12.63 13.20
C LEU A 98 7.66 11.69 12.03
N ASP A 99 8.50 10.67 11.89
CA ASP A 99 8.23 9.55 11.00
C ASP A 99 7.50 8.44 11.79
N ALA A 100 6.23 8.23 11.48
CA ALA A 100 5.41 7.20 12.13
C ALA A 100 5.87 5.78 11.78
N ALA A 101 6.59 5.57 10.68
CA ALA A 101 7.15 4.26 10.37
C ALA A 101 8.21 3.83 11.40
N SER A 102 8.89 4.80 11.99
CA SER A 102 9.94 4.62 13.02
C SER A 102 9.39 4.76 14.45
N ASN A 103 8.35 5.57 14.65
CA ASN A 103 7.77 5.90 15.95
C ASN A 103 6.27 5.52 15.99
N ARG A 104 5.98 4.22 16.00
CA ARG A 104 4.60 3.69 15.90
C ARG A 104 3.82 3.68 17.22
N GLY A 105 4.56 3.77 18.34
CA GLY A 105 4.04 3.57 19.68
C GLY A 105 3.15 4.70 20.16
N VAL A 106 2.34 4.38 21.17
CA VAL A 106 1.45 5.33 21.85
C VAL A 106 2.26 6.28 22.72
N GLU A 107 3.37 5.83 23.26
CA GLU A 107 4.21 6.58 24.21
C GLU A 107 4.83 7.80 23.52
N GLU A 108 5.41 7.63 22.32
CA GLU A 108 6.03 8.73 21.58
C GLU A 108 5.00 9.79 21.16
N ILE A 109 3.82 9.35 20.69
CA ILE A 109 2.74 10.25 20.33
C ILE A 109 2.17 10.96 21.55
N SER A 110 1.98 10.24 22.66
CA SER A 110 1.47 10.85 23.90
C SER A 110 2.44 11.89 24.44
N GLN A 111 3.74 11.59 24.44
CA GLN A 111 4.78 12.55 24.83
C GLN A 111 4.78 13.80 23.94
N LEU A 112 4.58 13.63 22.63
CA LEU A 112 4.46 14.74 21.68
C LEU A 112 3.23 15.60 21.98
N LEU A 113 2.09 14.98 22.28
CA LEU A 113 0.84 15.67 22.62
C LEU A 113 0.95 16.41 23.97
N ASP A 114 1.61 15.82 24.96
CA ASP A 114 1.88 16.48 26.23
C ASP A 114 2.75 17.74 26.03
N GLN A 115 3.72 17.67 25.12
CA GLN A 115 4.52 18.84 24.72
C GLN A 115 3.74 19.83 23.84
N ALA A 116 2.67 19.40 23.18
CA ALA A 116 1.86 20.23 22.29
C ALA A 116 1.03 21.28 23.04
N VAL A 117 0.75 21.07 24.34
CA VAL A 117 -0.01 21.96 25.22
C VAL A 117 0.74 23.27 25.53
N TYR A 118 2.06 23.31 25.30
CA TYR A 118 2.87 24.49 25.55
C TYR A 118 2.93 25.40 24.31
N LYS A 119 2.89 26.72 24.56
CA LYS A 119 3.01 27.75 23.51
C LYS A 119 4.33 27.62 22.73
N PRO A 120 4.37 28.08 21.47
CA PRO A 120 5.59 28.07 20.67
C PRO A 120 6.68 28.94 21.31
N VAL A 121 7.95 28.58 21.09
CA VAL A 121 9.10 29.27 21.71
C VAL A 121 9.54 30.49 20.90
N VAL A 122 9.61 30.32 19.57
CA VAL A 122 10.14 31.33 18.63
C VAL A 122 9.10 31.72 17.60
N GLY A 123 8.36 30.74 17.07
CA GLY A 123 7.36 30.93 16.03
C GLY A 123 6.03 31.48 16.54
N ARG A 124 5.13 31.76 15.59
CA ARG A 124 3.71 32.04 15.89
C ARG A 124 2.91 30.77 16.10
N PHE A 125 3.26 29.73 15.35
CA PHE A 125 2.60 28.45 15.35
C PHE A 125 3.60 27.33 15.64
N LYS A 126 3.16 26.37 16.44
CA LYS A 126 3.81 25.09 16.64
C LYS A 126 3.21 24.09 15.67
N VAL A 127 4.04 23.56 14.78
CA VAL A 127 3.62 22.71 13.67
C VAL A 127 4.19 21.31 13.86
N TYR A 128 3.31 20.32 14.00
CA TYR A 128 3.68 18.91 14.04
C TYR A 128 3.42 18.26 12.70
N MET A 129 4.48 17.81 12.05
CA MET A 129 4.43 17.01 10.84
C MET A 129 4.57 15.53 11.20
N ILE A 130 3.59 14.71 10.84
CA ILE A 130 3.63 13.25 11.02
C ILE A 130 3.61 12.61 9.64
N ASP A 131 4.76 12.08 9.22
CA ASP A 131 4.90 11.35 7.96
C ASP A 131 4.52 9.88 8.11
N GLU A 132 3.98 9.31 7.04
CA GLU A 132 3.39 7.96 7.00
C GLU A 132 2.44 7.65 8.17
N VAL A 133 1.54 8.57 8.50
CA VAL A 133 0.65 8.50 9.67
C VAL A 133 -0.17 7.20 9.74
N HIS A 134 -0.44 6.56 8.61
CA HIS A 134 -1.12 5.26 8.55
C HIS A 134 -0.36 4.11 9.23
N MET A 135 0.92 4.30 9.55
CA MET A 135 1.75 3.35 10.28
C MET A 135 1.58 3.45 11.81
N LEU A 136 0.85 4.46 12.31
CA LEU A 136 0.55 4.58 13.73
C LEU A 136 -0.40 3.47 14.21
N SER A 137 -0.24 3.07 15.47
CA SER A 137 -1.17 2.16 16.13
C SER A 137 -2.54 2.82 16.34
N ASN A 138 -3.62 2.02 16.38
CA ASN A 138 -4.98 2.51 16.66
C ASN A 138 -5.07 3.27 18.00
N THR A 139 -4.33 2.80 19.00
CA THR A 139 -4.22 3.45 20.31
C THR A 139 -3.55 4.82 20.22
N ALA A 140 -2.54 4.99 19.35
CA ALA A 140 -1.91 6.29 19.12
C ALA A 140 -2.86 7.26 18.40
N PHE A 141 -3.64 6.78 17.43
CA PHE A 141 -4.69 7.59 16.80
C PHE A 141 -5.72 8.09 17.81
N ASN A 142 -6.18 7.21 18.72
CA ASN A 142 -7.15 7.57 19.75
C ASN A 142 -6.59 8.63 20.71
N ALA A 143 -5.31 8.57 21.06
CA ALA A 143 -4.65 9.59 21.88
C ALA A 143 -4.68 10.97 21.21
N MET A 144 -4.54 11.03 19.88
CA MET A 144 -4.57 12.29 19.12
C MET A 144 -5.97 12.90 18.99
N LEU A 145 -7.05 12.12 19.10
CA LEU A 145 -8.41 12.60 18.83
C LEU A 145 -8.79 13.79 19.72
N LYS A 146 -8.45 13.74 21.01
CA LYS A 146 -8.74 14.84 21.94
C LYS A 146 -8.12 16.16 21.50
N THR A 147 -6.85 16.13 21.09
CA THR A 147 -6.14 17.33 20.64
C THR A 147 -6.54 17.76 19.23
N LEU A 148 -7.01 16.84 18.38
CA LEU A 148 -7.55 17.17 17.05
C LEU A 148 -8.96 17.78 17.13
N GLU A 149 -9.76 17.41 18.15
CA GLU A 149 -11.09 17.97 18.40
C GLU A 149 -11.01 19.39 18.97
N GLU A 150 -10.16 19.58 19.98
CA GLU A 150 -9.99 20.86 20.68
C GLU A 150 -8.51 21.30 20.65
N PRO A 151 -7.97 21.66 19.47
CA PRO A 151 -6.58 22.07 19.36
C PRO A 151 -6.38 23.49 19.92
N PRO A 152 -5.25 23.77 20.59
CA PRO A 152 -4.84 25.13 20.88
C PRO A 152 -4.70 25.97 19.60
N ASP A 153 -5.03 27.27 19.65
CA ASP A 153 -5.05 28.15 18.47
C ASP A 153 -3.72 28.22 17.70
N TYR A 154 -2.60 28.11 18.43
CA TYR A 154 -1.23 28.16 17.91
C TYR A 154 -0.73 26.79 17.40
N LEU A 155 -1.48 25.71 17.62
CA LEU A 155 -1.09 24.36 17.23
C LEU A 155 -1.61 24.03 15.84
N LYS A 156 -0.77 23.46 14.99
CA LYS A 156 -1.14 22.96 13.67
C LYS A 156 -0.59 21.55 13.45
N PHE A 157 -1.46 20.63 13.03
CA PHE A 157 -1.07 19.29 12.60
C PHE A 157 -0.97 19.22 11.08
N VAL A 158 0.08 18.57 10.60
CA VAL A 158 0.26 18.21 9.21
C VAL A 158 0.52 16.71 9.14
N LEU A 159 -0.46 15.96 8.66
CA LEU A 159 -0.40 14.52 8.51
C LEU A 159 -0.08 14.20 7.06
N ALA A 160 0.79 13.22 6.82
CA ALA A 160 1.06 12.72 5.48
C ALA A 160 0.93 11.20 5.42
N THR A 161 0.37 10.68 4.32
CA THR A 161 0.21 9.24 4.12
C THR A 161 0.26 8.85 2.65
N THR A 162 0.83 7.68 2.34
CA THR A 162 0.62 7.02 1.04
C THR A 162 -0.70 6.26 0.94
N ASP A 163 -1.31 5.93 2.07
CA ASP A 163 -2.49 5.07 2.15
C ASP A 163 -3.53 5.71 3.08
N PRO A 164 -4.47 6.52 2.54
CA PRO A 164 -5.49 7.18 3.36
C PRO A 164 -6.55 6.22 3.89
N GLN A 165 -6.73 5.04 3.30
CA GLN A 165 -7.76 4.08 3.70
C GLN A 165 -7.46 3.44 5.06
N LYS A 166 -6.17 3.37 5.42
CA LYS A 166 -5.72 2.89 6.73
C LYS A 166 -5.83 3.92 7.85
N VAL A 167 -6.11 5.18 7.53
CA VAL A 167 -6.31 6.22 8.54
C VAL A 167 -7.76 6.17 9.02
N PRO A 168 -8.01 6.13 10.35
CA PRO A 168 -9.37 6.11 10.87
C PRO A 168 -10.22 7.28 10.37
N VAL A 169 -11.48 7.00 10.01
CA VAL A 169 -12.42 8.02 9.52
C VAL A 169 -12.63 9.15 10.53
N THR A 170 -12.50 8.85 11.82
CA THR A 170 -12.54 9.84 12.92
C THR A 170 -11.43 10.89 12.81
N VAL A 171 -10.26 10.55 12.27
CA VAL A 171 -9.17 11.51 12.01
C VAL A 171 -9.41 12.22 10.68
N LEU A 172 -9.83 11.48 9.65
CA LEU A 172 -10.08 12.02 8.31
C LEU A 172 -11.13 13.13 8.31
N SER A 173 -12.18 13.01 9.12
CA SER A 173 -13.25 14.01 9.22
C SER A 173 -12.82 15.32 9.88
N ARG A 174 -11.71 15.30 10.63
CA ARG A 174 -11.15 16.45 11.37
C ARG A 174 -9.95 17.06 10.65
N CYS A 175 -9.63 16.60 9.44
CA CYS A 175 -8.51 17.10 8.66
C CYS A 175 -8.98 17.71 7.34
N LEU A 176 -8.36 18.81 6.93
CA LEU A 176 -8.50 19.30 5.56
C LEU A 176 -7.61 18.46 4.64
N GLN A 177 -8.22 17.74 3.70
CA GLN A 177 -7.53 16.74 2.88
C GLN A 177 -7.07 17.32 1.55
N PHE A 178 -5.81 17.05 1.21
CA PHE A 178 -5.17 17.42 -0.04
C PHE A 178 -4.52 16.20 -0.68
N ASN A 179 -4.97 15.85 -1.88
CA ASN A 179 -4.40 14.75 -2.65
C ASN A 179 -3.34 15.29 -3.63
N LEU A 180 -2.08 14.90 -3.43
CA LEU A 180 -0.96 15.21 -4.32
C LEU A 180 -0.89 14.14 -5.41
N ARG A 181 -0.89 14.59 -6.67
CA ARG A 181 -0.92 13.70 -7.83
C ARG A 181 0.51 13.30 -8.23
N PRO A 182 0.72 12.07 -8.76
CA PRO A 182 1.98 11.75 -9.42
C PRO A 182 2.25 12.72 -10.57
N MET A 183 3.50 13.16 -10.73
CA MET A 183 3.88 14.07 -11.81
C MET A 183 3.87 13.35 -13.16
N ALA A 184 3.50 14.06 -14.24
CA ALA A 184 3.61 13.49 -15.57
C ALA A 184 5.09 13.33 -15.95
N ALA A 185 5.41 12.29 -16.74
CA ALA A 185 6.80 12.02 -17.14
C ALA A 185 7.42 13.19 -17.94
N ALA A 186 6.61 13.93 -18.70
CA ALA A 186 7.06 15.13 -19.41
C ALA A 186 7.49 16.26 -18.44
N ASP A 187 6.72 16.50 -17.38
CA ASP A 187 7.05 17.52 -16.37
C ASP A 187 8.31 17.15 -15.59
N VAL A 188 8.45 15.87 -15.23
CA VAL A 188 9.67 15.34 -14.59
C VAL A 188 10.87 15.51 -15.53
N GLN A 189 10.73 15.16 -16.81
CA GLN A 189 11.80 15.32 -17.80
C GLN A 189 12.24 16.78 -17.93
N MET A 190 11.28 17.70 -18.04
CA MET A 190 11.54 19.14 -18.14
C MET A 190 12.27 19.64 -16.89
N HIS A 191 11.81 19.26 -15.69
CA HIS A 191 12.44 19.66 -14.44
C HIS A 191 13.86 19.10 -14.30
N LEU A 192 14.09 17.82 -14.65
CA LEU A 192 15.43 17.23 -14.65
C LEU A 192 16.38 17.96 -15.63
N GLY A 193 15.89 18.34 -16.81
CA GLY A 193 16.64 19.14 -17.77
C GLY A 193 17.08 20.49 -17.18
N ASN A 194 16.17 21.19 -16.49
CA ASN A 194 16.48 22.46 -15.83
C ASN A 194 17.53 22.29 -14.71
N VAL A 195 17.40 21.23 -13.91
CA VAL A 195 18.35 20.93 -12.82
C VAL A 195 19.74 20.61 -13.36
N LEU A 196 19.85 19.76 -14.38
CA LEU A 196 21.14 19.42 -14.98
C LEU A 196 21.78 20.61 -15.69
N GLY A 197 20.98 21.46 -16.32
CA GLY A 197 21.45 22.74 -16.88
C GLY A 197 22.05 23.65 -15.81
N ALA A 198 21.41 23.76 -14.64
CA ALA A 198 21.92 24.55 -13.52
C ALA A 198 23.19 23.95 -12.89
N GLU A 199 23.34 22.61 -12.87
CA GLU A 199 24.57 21.93 -12.43
C GLU A 199 25.66 21.86 -13.50
N ASN A 200 25.41 22.35 -14.72
CA ASN A 200 26.31 22.24 -15.89
C ASN A 200 26.69 20.79 -16.23
N VAL A 201 25.75 19.86 -16.10
CA VAL A 201 25.95 18.45 -16.45
C VAL A 201 25.39 18.18 -17.85
N PRO A 202 26.22 17.73 -18.81
CA PRO A 202 25.73 17.40 -20.15
C PRO A 202 24.83 16.16 -20.09
N ALA A 203 23.66 16.25 -20.71
CA ALA A 203 22.66 15.19 -20.71
C ALA A 203 21.98 15.03 -22.07
N GLU A 204 21.85 13.79 -22.53
CA GLU A 204 21.12 13.45 -23.75
C GLU A 204 19.59 13.43 -23.51
N PRO A 205 18.77 13.85 -24.49
CA PRO A 205 17.32 13.82 -24.36
C PRO A 205 16.76 12.40 -24.09
N GLY A 206 17.37 11.37 -24.67
CA GLY A 206 17.01 9.97 -24.44
C GLY A 206 17.25 9.52 -22.99
N ALA A 207 18.39 9.92 -22.40
CA ALA A 207 18.70 9.65 -21.00
C ALA A 207 17.65 10.28 -20.05
N LEU A 208 17.25 11.53 -20.32
CA LEU A 208 16.23 12.22 -19.54
C LEU A 208 14.85 11.54 -19.63
N ARG A 209 14.47 11.04 -20.81
CA ARG A 209 13.24 10.25 -20.99
C ARG A 209 13.25 8.96 -20.18
N LEU A 210 14.39 8.26 -20.15
CA LEU A 210 14.52 7.02 -19.37
C LEU A 210 14.40 7.30 -17.87
N LEU A 211 15.11 8.33 -17.37
CA LEU A 211 15.04 8.73 -15.96
C LEU A 211 13.64 9.21 -15.56
N SER A 212 12.95 9.98 -16.41
CA SER A 212 11.61 10.48 -16.10
C SER A 212 10.56 9.35 -16.04
N ARG A 213 10.66 8.35 -16.93
CA ARG A 213 9.85 7.14 -16.88
C ARG A 213 10.17 6.31 -15.62
N ALA A 214 11.45 6.11 -15.32
CA ALA A 214 11.91 5.36 -14.14
C ALA A 214 11.51 6.01 -12.82
N ALA A 215 11.34 7.33 -12.79
CA ALA A 215 10.89 8.08 -11.62
C ALA A 215 9.43 7.78 -11.21
N ARG A 216 8.60 7.18 -12.08
CA ARG A 216 7.19 6.81 -11.79
C ARG A 216 6.36 7.94 -11.15
N GLY A 217 6.60 9.18 -11.58
CA GLY A 217 5.92 10.39 -11.09
C GLY A 217 6.40 10.93 -9.73
N SER A 218 7.50 10.40 -9.19
CA SER A 218 8.16 10.85 -7.96
C SER A 218 9.39 11.71 -8.29
N MET A 219 9.34 13.01 -7.98
CA MET A 219 10.48 13.91 -8.22
C MET A 219 11.69 13.55 -7.35
N ARG A 220 11.45 13.08 -6.13
CA ARG A 220 12.52 12.63 -5.22
C ARG A 220 13.30 11.47 -5.83
N ASP A 221 12.59 10.49 -6.39
CA ASP A 221 13.23 9.32 -7.00
C ASP A 221 13.89 9.70 -8.32
N GLY A 222 13.27 10.57 -9.13
CA GLY A 222 13.88 11.11 -10.35
C GLY A 222 15.22 11.81 -10.10
N LEU A 223 15.30 12.70 -9.09
CA LEU A 223 16.56 13.36 -8.72
C LEU A 223 17.58 12.36 -8.14
N SER A 224 17.13 11.38 -7.35
CA SER A 224 18.01 10.36 -6.76
C SER A 224 18.60 9.42 -7.82
N LEU A 225 17.81 9.06 -8.84
CA LEU A 225 18.28 8.29 -10.01
C LEU A 225 19.22 9.13 -10.87
N THR A 226 18.96 10.43 -10.99
CA THR A 226 19.83 11.35 -11.72
C THR A 226 21.20 11.48 -11.06
N ASP A 227 21.26 11.62 -9.73
CA ASP A 227 22.52 11.59 -8.96
C ASP A 227 23.30 10.29 -9.20
N GLN A 228 22.62 9.14 -9.20
CA GLN A 228 23.24 7.85 -9.51
C GLN A 228 23.76 7.80 -10.95
N ALA A 229 23.01 8.34 -11.90
CA ALA A 229 23.40 8.39 -13.31
C ALA A 229 24.63 9.28 -13.53
N ILE A 230 24.73 10.41 -12.82
CA ILE A 230 25.91 11.29 -12.83
C ILE A 230 27.14 10.53 -12.31
N ALA A 231 26.99 9.83 -11.18
CA ALA A 231 28.07 9.06 -10.58
C ALA A 231 28.52 7.91 -11.48
N PHE A 232 27.58 7.22 -12.14
CA PHE A 232 27.86 6.13 -13.07
C PHE A 232 28.52 6.61 -14.37
N GLY A 233 28.00 7.69 -14.96
CA GLY A 233 28.46 8.25 -16.24
C GLY A 233 29.64 9.22 -16.14
N ALA A 234 30.36 9.22 -15.00
CA ALA A 234 31.52 10.06 -14.74
C ALA A 234 31.31 11.56 -15.04
N GLY A 235 30.11 12.08 -14.74
CA GLY A 235 29.76 13.49 -14.96
C GLY A 235 29.07 13.79 -16.30
N SER A 236 28.69 12.78 -17.09
CA SER A 236 27.86 12.94 -18.28
C SER A 236 26.72 11.92 -18.31
N LEU A 237 25.52 12.35 -18.75
CA LEU A 237 24.36 11.45 -18.88
C LEU A 237 24.14 11.08 -20.34
N THR A 238 24.69 9.94 -20.74
CA THR A 238 24.38 9.30 -22.02
C THR A 238 23.20 8.35 -21.90
N GLU A 239 22.43 8.17 -22.97
CA GLU A 239 21.30 7.25 -22.97
C GLU A 239 21.75 5.81 -22.68
N ALA A 240 22.84 5.36 -23.32
CA ALA A 240 23.40 4.03 -23.12
C ALA A 240 23.85 3.81 -21.67
N GLY A 241 24.49 4.82 -21.05
CA GLY A 241 24.93 4.73 -19.66
C GLY A 241 23.78 4.65 -18.67
N VAL A 242 22.74 5.49 -18.84
CA VAL A 242 21.53 5.45 -18.01
C VAL A 242 20.78 4.13 -18.16
N ARG A 243 20.67 3.62 -19.40
CA ARG A 243 20.06 2.33 -19.71
C ARG A 243 20.77 1.19 -18.98
N GLN A 244 22.11 1.16 -19.04
CA GLN A 244 22.93 0.19 -18.31
C GLN A 244 22.75 0.33 -16.78
N MET A 245 22.74 1.55 -16.25
CA MET A 245 22.58 1.81 -14.82
C MET A 245 21.22 1.35 -14.28
N LEU A 246 20.14 1.68 -14.97
CA LEU A 246 18.79 1.29 -14.57
C LEU A 246 18.57 -0.22 -14.62
N GLY A 247 19.51 -0.98 -15.20
CA GLY A 247 19.32 -2.39 -15.54
C GLY A 247 18.18 -2.60 -16.54
N SER A 248 17.61 -1.51 -17.05
CA SER A 248 16.65 -1.50 -18.15
C SER A 248 17.46 -1.83 -19.39
N VAL A 249 17.50 -3.10 -19.74
CA VAL A 249 18.26 -3.55 -20.89
C VAL A 249 17.68 -2.92 -22.15
N ASP A 250 18.44 -2.97 -23.22
CA ASP A 250 17.87 -2.81 -24.54
C ASP A 250 16.55 -3.60 -24.63
N ARG A 251 15.45 -2.92 -24.99
CA ARG A 251 14.14 -3.56 -25.20
C ARG A 251 14.25 -4.70 -26.22
N GLY A 252 15.36 -4.77 -26.97
CA GLY A 252 15.76 -5.89 -27.81
C GLY A 252 15.53 -7.29 -27.23
N HIS A 253 15.78 -7.55 -25.93
CA HIS A 253 15.50 -8.89 -25.38
C HIS A 253 14.00 -9.19 -25.29
N VAL A 254 13.20 -8.20 -24.90
CA VAL A 254 11.74 -8.32 -24.79
C VAL A 254 11.13 -8.45 -26.20
N VAL A 255 11.63 -7.66 -27.15
CA VAL A 255 11.29 -7.77 -28.58
C VAL A 255 11.63 -9.16 -29.11
N ALA A 256 12.83 -9.68 -28.84
CA ALA A 256 13.25 -11.01 -29.27
C ALA A 256 12.41 -12.14 -28.66
N ILE A 257 11.97 -11.99 -27.41
CA ILE A 257 11.01 -12.92 -26.77
C ILE A 257 9.67 -12.87 -27.49
N VAL A 258 9.13 -11.68 -27.77
CA VAL A 258 7.86 -11.54 -28.48
C VAL A 258 7.96 -12.10 -29.91
N ASP A 259 9.07 -11.87 -30.62
CA ASP A 259 9.32 -12.48 -31.93
C ASP A 259 9.38 -14.02 -31.84
N ALA A 260 10.04 -14.58 -30.82
CA ALA A 260 10.09 -16.02 -30.59
C ALA A 260 8.70 -16.63 -30.29
N LEU A 261 7.90 -15.92 -29.49
CA LEU A 261 6.51 -16.30 -29.18
C LEU A 261 5.63 -16.20 -30.44
N ALA A 262 5.77 -15.14 -31.23
CA ALA A 262 5.05 -14.95 -32.49
C ALA A 262 5.37 -16.07 -33.50
N ALA A 263 6.65 -16.44 -33.60
CA ALA A 263 7.13 -17.55 -34.43
C ALA A 263 6.72 -18.95 -33.92
N ALA A 264 6.09 -19.05 -32.75
CA ALA A 264 5.73 -20.31 -32.10
C ALA A 264 6.93 -21.26 -31.87
N SER A 265 8.14 -20.72 -31.68
CA SER A 265 9.36 -21.53 -31.56
C SER A 265 9.75 -21.74 -30.10
N GLY A 266 9.53 -22.96 -29.59
CA GLY A 266 9.93 -23.33 -28.23
C GLY A 266 11.45 -23.25 -28.02
N GLU A 267 12.24 -23.64 -29.02
CA GLU A 267 13.71 -23.57 -28.96
C GLU A 267 14.19 -22.11 -28.87
N ALA A 268 13.58 -21.20 -29.64
CA ALA A 268 13.93 -19.78 -29.57
C ALA A 268 13.53 -19.16 -28.22
N VAL A 269 12.37 -19.54 -27.66
CA VAL A 269 11.93 -19.06 -26.33
C VAL A 269 12.91 -19.49 -25.23
N VAL A 270 13.33 -20.76 -25.23
CA VAL A 270 14.33 -21.26 -24.27
C VAL A 270 15.66 -20.52 -24.45
N ALA A 271 16.11 -20.33 -25.69
CA ALA A 271 17.34 -19.59 -25.97
C ALA A 271 17.31 -18.14 -25.47
N GLN A 272 16.15 -17.46 -25.57
CA GLN A 272 16.00 -16.12 -24.99
C GLN A 272 16.04 -16.14 -23.46
N ALA A 273 15.39 -17.12 -22.81
CA ALA A 273 15.48 -17.28 -21.36
C ALA A 273 16.92 -17.53 -20.89
N ASP A 274 17.68 -18.35 -21.62
CA ASP A 274 19.09 -18.62 -21.36
C ASP A 274 19.96 -17.36 -21.55
N ALA A 275 19.70 -16.58 -22.60
CA ALA A 275 20.41 -15.32 -22.86
C ALA A 275 20.18 -14.31 -21.73
N LEU A 276 18.93 -14.17 -21.25
CA LEU A 276 18.61 -13.31 -20.11
C LEU A 276 19.37 -13.73 -18.84
N ARG A 277 19.43 -15.04 -18.56
CA ARG A 277 20.19 -15.58 -17.44
C ARG A 277 21.69 -15.29 -17.58
N GLY A 278 22.24 -15.46 -18.78
CA GLY A 278 23.65 -15.15 -19.06
C GLY A 278 24.00 -13.67 -18.86
N ALA A 279 23.05 -12.78 -19.13
CA ALA A 279 23.16 -11.34 -18.89
C ALA A 279 22.85 -10.91 -17.44
N GLY A 280 22.42 -11.84 -16.57
CA GLY A 280 22.10 -11.56 -15.16
C GLY A 280 20.82 -10.74 -14.96
N LEU A 281 19.86 -10.87 -15.86
CA LEU A 281 18.64 -10.05 -15.87
C LEU A 281 17.54 -10.64 -14.98
N SER A 282 16.82 -9.75 -14.28
CA SER A 282 15.73 -10.16 -13.40
C SER A 282 14.55 -10.70 -14.19
N ALA A 283 14.06 -11.88 -13.79
CA ALA A 283 12.83 -12.46 -14.33
C ALA A 283 11.61 -11.56 -14.07
N ALA A 284 11.52 -10.97 -12.86
CA ALA A 284 10.42 -10.08 -12.51
C ALA A 284 10.41 -8.80 -13.36
N GLY A 285 11.59 -8.20 -13.58
CA GLY A 285 11.75 -7.05 -14.47
C GLY A 285 11.40 -7.38 -15.92
N THR A 286 11.86 -8.53 -16.43
CA THR A 286 11.53 -8.99 -17.78
C THR A 286 10.02 -9.14 -17.98
N LEU A 287 9.30 -9.72 -17.00
CA LEU A 287 7.85 -9.87 -17.07
C LEU A 287 7.11 -8.51 -16.97
N GLU A 288 7.65 -7.55 -16.22
CA GLU A 288 7.14 -6.17 -16.18
C GLU A 288 7.30 -5.46 -17.54
N ASP A 289 8.45 -5.62 -18.17
CA ASP A 289 8.72 -5.06 -19.49
C ASP A 289 7.86 -5.72 -20.58
N LEU A 290 7.69 -7.05 -20.53
CA LEU A 290 6.78 -7.79 -21.41
C LEU A 290 5.34 -7.29 -21.25
N ALA A 291 4.85 -7.15 -20.01
CA ALA A 291 3.50 -6.64 -19.76
C ALA A 291 3.31 -5.22 -20.34
N THR A 292 4.32 -4.36 -20.18
CA THR A 292 4.29 -3.00 -20.75
C THR A 292 4.28 -3.05 -22.28
N LEU A 293 5.10 -3.90 -22.90
CA LEU A 293 5.13 -4.04 -24.36
C LEU A 293 3.82 -4.59 -24.91
N PHE A 294 3.24 -5.63 -24.30
CA PHE A 294 1.94 -6.17 -24.70
C PHE A 294 0.82 -5.12 -24.57
N GLN A 295 0.83 -4.31 -23.50
CA GLN A 295 -0.11 -3.20 -23.33
C GLN A 295 0.03 -2.16 -24.46
N GLN A 296 1.27 -1.81 -24.84
CA GLN A 296 1.54 -0.90 -25.95
C GLN A 296 1.12 -1.49 -27.30
N MET A 297 1.34 -2.79 -27.52
CA MET A 297 0.90 -3.49 -28.72
C MET A 297 -0.63 -3.55 -28.82
N ALA A 298 -1.32 -3.85 -27.73
CA ALA A 298 -2.78 -3.82 -27.66
C ALA A 298 -3.34 -2.42 -27.93
N LEU A 299 -2.71 -1.38 -27.38
CA LEU A 299 -3.05 0.01 -27.65
C LEU A 299 -2.84 0.35 -29.13
N ALA A 300 -1.75 -0.10 -29.75
CA ALA A 300 -1.48 0.12 -31.17
C ALA A 300 -2.56 -0.50 -32.07
N GLN A 301 -3.12 -1.65 -31.69
CA GLN A 301 -4.20 -2.31 -32.44
C GLN A 301 -5.55 -1.62 -32.23
N ALA A 302 -5.89 -1.24 -30.99
CA ALA A 302 -7.19 -0.68 -30.64
C ALA A 302 -7.31 0.82 -30.96
N ALA A 303 -6.23 1.58 -30.78
CA ALA A 303 -6.17 3.02 -30.99
C ALA A 303 -4.81 3.43 -31.61
N PRO A 304 -4.63 3.28 -32.94
CA PRO A 304 -3.36 3.54 -33.62
C PRO A 304 -2.81 4.97 -33.51
N THR A 305 -3.64 5.94 -33.13
CA THR A 305 -3.28 7.35 -32.93
C THR A 305 -2.91 7.68 -31.48
N ALA A 306 -3.06 6.74 -30.54
CA ALA A 306 -2.76 6.96 -29.12
C ALA A 306 -1.25 6.83 -28.79
N LEU A 307 -0.47 6.21 -29.69
CA LEU A 307 0.98 6.16 -29.58
C LEU A 307 1.60 7.41 -30.20
N ASP A 308 2.60 7.96 -29.52
CA ASP A 308 3.34 9.12 -30.01
C ASP A 308 4.24 8.70 -31.19
N ASP A 309 3.97 9.25 -32.36
CA ASP A 309 4.75 8.99 -33.57
C ASP A 309 6.17 9.58 -33.50
N ALA A 310 6.45 10.50 -32.56
CA ALA A 310 7.79 10.99 -32.30
C ALA A 310 8.65 10.00 -31.49
N ASP A 311 8.06 8.97 -30.88
CA ASP A 311 8.81 7.92 -30.19
C ASP A 311 9.39 6.93 -31.22
N THR A 312 10.72 6.80 -31.22
CA THR A 312 11.46 5.86 -32.08
C THR A 312 11.02 4.41 -31.89
N GLU A 313 10.47 4.07 -30.73
CA GLU A 313 9.98 2.73 -30.39
C GLU A 313 8.61 2.41 -31.00
N THR A 314 7.82 3.43 -31.39
CA THR A 314 6.46 3.25 -31.90
C THR A 314 6.43 2.40 -33.18
N ALA A 315 7.43 2.54 -34.06
CA ALA A 315 7.52 1.73 -35.28
C ALA A 315 7.65 0.23 -34.98
N GLU A 316 8.48 -0.13 -34.02
CA GLU A 316 8.73 -1.52 -33.62
C GLU A 316 7.53 -2.12 -32.88
N ILE A 317 6.88 -1.33 -32.03
CA ILE A 317 5.63 -1.74 -31.35
C ILE A 317 4.55 -2.05 -32.39
N ARG A 318 4.39 -1.22 -33.43
CA ARG A 318 3.44 -1.46 -34.52
C ARG A 318 3.78 -2.73 -35.31
N ARG A 319 5.07 -3.01 -35.57
CA ARG A 319 5.54 -4.25 -36.22
C ARG A 319 5.11 -5.48 -35.41
N LEU A 320 5.40 -5.49 -34.12
CA LEU A 320 5.06 -6.61 -33.23
C LEU A 320 3.55 -6.77 -33.06
N ALA A 321 2.83 -5.65 -32.92
CA ALA A 321 1.37 -5.65 -32.82
C ALA A 321 0.71 -6.24 -34.07
N ALA A 322 1.30 -6.08 -35.26
CA ALA A 322 0.78 -6.71 -36.47
C ALA A 322 1.07 -8.22 -36.57
N ALA A 323 2.06 -8.73 -35.81
CA ALA A 323 2.48 -10.13 -35.88
C ALA A 323 1.63 -11.08 -35.02
N LEU A 324 0.89 -10.55 -34.04
CA LEU A 324 0.06 -11.33 -33.11
C LEU A 324 -1.41 -10.86 -33.13
N PRO A 325 -2.38 -11.78 -33.08
CA PRO A 325 -3.79 -11.44 -32.88
C PRO A 325 -4.06 -10.70 -31.56
N ALA A 326 -5.12 -9.89 -31.53
CA ALA A 326 -5.46 -9.06 -30.36
C ALA A 326 -5.80 -9.88 -29.11
N ASP A 327 -6.51 -10.99 -29.28
CA ASP A 327 -6.85 -11.95 -28.22
C ASP A 327 -5.59 -12.64 -27.65
N GLU A 328 -4.64 -13.00 -28.50
CA GLU A 328 -3.34 -13.55 -28.06
C GLU A 328 -2.55 -12.53 -27.23
N ILE A 329 -2.49 -11.27 -27.67
CA ILE A 329 -1.78 -10.20 -26.92
C ILE A 329 -2.42 -9.98 -25.54
N GLN A 330 -3.76 -9.97 -25.45
CA GLN A 330 -4.46 -9.84 -24.16
C GLN A 330 -4.18 -11.02 -23.23
N LEU A 331 -4.15 -12.24 -23.77
CA LEU A 331 -3.85 -13.43 -23.00
C LEU A 331 -2.40 -13.43 -22.50
N MET A 332 -1.43 -13.11 -23.36
CA MET A 332 -0.03 -12.99 -23.00
C MET A 332 0.21 -11.88 -21.96
N TYR A 333 -0.47 -10.73 -22.09
CA TYR A 333 -0.47 -9.68 -21.07
C TYR A 333 -0.92 -10.20 -19.70
N SER A 334 -2.05 -10.92 -19.65
CA SER A 334 -2.57 -11.53 -18.42
C SER A 334 -1.58 -12.55 -17.84
N MET A 335 -0.95 -13.38 -18.67
CA MET A 335 0.06 -14.34 -18.23
C MET A 335 1.32 -13.67 -17.69
N ALA A 336 1.74 -12.54 -18.25
CA ALA A 336 2.88 -11.79 -17.75
C ALA A 336 2.60 -11.22 -16.34
N LEU A 337 1.40 -10.65 -16.13
CA LEU A 337 0.98 -10.14 -14.83
C LEU A 337 0.88 -11.24 -13.77
N HIS A 338 0.18 -12.34 -14.06
CA HIS A 338 0.03 -13.45 -13.13
C HIS A 338 1.36 -14.16 -12.87
N GLY A 339 2.17 -14.38 -13.92
CA GLY A 339 3.49 -14.99 -13.81
C GLY A 339 4.42 -14.22 -12.88
N ARG A 340 4.31 -12.88 -12.86
CA ARG A 340 5.09 -12.02 -11.96
C ARG A 340 4.68 -12.18 -10.50
N ALA A 341 3.38 -12.39 -10.24
CA ALA A 341 2.88 -12.70 -8.90
C ALA A 341 3.28 -14.12 -8.45
N GLU A 342 3.36 -15.08 -9.38
CA GLU A 342 3.71 -16.48 -9.09
C GLU A 342 5.22 -16.74 -8.98
N LEU A 343 6.07 -15.81 -9.42
CA LEU A 343 7.52 -16.03 -9.56
C LEU A 343 8.20 -16.49 -8.25
N HIS A 344 7.76 -15.98 -7.10
CA HIS A 344 8.28 -16.34 -5.78
C HIS A 344 7.92 -17.75 -5.32
N LEU A 345 6.98 -18.42 -6.00
CA LEU A 345 6.59 -19.81 -5.74
C LEU A 345 7.41 -20.80 -6.56
N ALA A 346 8.14 -20.32 -7.57
CA ALA A 346 8.97 -21.16 -8.42
C ALA A 346 10.25 -21.61 -7.67
N PRO A 347 10.85 -22.76 -8.06
CA PRO A 347 12.09 -23.25 -7.44
C PRO A 347 13.26 -22.26 -7.54
N ASP A 348 13.31 -21.52 -8.65
CA ASP A 348 14.26 -20.45 -8.91
C ASP A 348 13.68 -19.48 -9.96
N GLU A 349 14.26 -18.28 -10.08
CA GLU A 349 13.77 -17.23 -10.98
C GLU A 349 13.78 -17.66 -12.46
N TYR A 350 14.79 -18.44 -12.87
CA TYR A 350 14.93 -18.88 -14.25
C TYR A 350 13.84 -19.90 -14.61
N ALA A 351 13.62 -20.90 -13.74
CA ALA A 351 12.54 -21.87 -13.91
C ALA A 351 11.17 -21.19 -13.92
N GLY A 352 10.96 -20.21 -13.04
CA GLY A 352 9.73 -19.42 -13.00
C GLY A 352 9.47 -18.67 -14.31
N LEU A 353 10.46 -17.92 -14.80
CA LEU A 353 10.36 -17.21 -16.08
C LEU A 353 10.11 -18.17 -17.25
N LEU A 354 10.88 -19.25 -17.34
CA LEU A 354 10.77 -20.22 -18.41
C LEU A 354 9.36 -20.85 -18.46
N MET A 355 8.81 -21.22 -17.31
CA MET A 355 7.46 -21.78 -17.24
C MET A 355 6.38 -20.78 -17.66
N VAL A 356 6.53 -19.50 -17.33
CA VAL A 356 5.60 -18.45 -17.80
C VAL A 356 5.69 -18.29 -19.32
N LEU A 357 6.89 -18.24 -19.89
CA LEU A 357 7.08 -18.12 -21.34
C LEU A 357 6.57 -19.36 -22.10
N LEU A 358 6.81 -20.57 -21.58
CA LEU A 358 6.27 -21.80 -22.15
C LEU A 358 4.74 -21.86 -22.05
N ARG A 359 4.15 -21.31 -20.99
CA ARG A 359 2.69 -21.17 -20.86
C ARG A 359 2.11 -20.24 -21.93
N MET A 360 2.76 -19.10 -22.19
CA MET A 360 2.39 -18.19 -23.28
C MET A 360 2.45 -18.87 -24.65
N LEU A 361 3.47 -19.71 -24.86
CA LEU A 361 3.61 -20.49 -26.10
C LEU A 361 2.53 -21.58 -26.25
N ALA A 362 2.17 -22.26 -25.16
CA ALA A 362 1.23 -23.38 -25.18
C ALA A 362 -0.23 -22.95 -25.35
N PHE A 363 -0.61 -21.78 -24.81
CA PHE A 363 -1.99 -21.29 -24.82
C PHE A 363 -2.30 -20.41 -26.03
N ARG A 364 -1.92 -20.84 -27.24
CA ARG A 364 -2.46 -20.24 -28.47
C ARG A 364 -3.84 -20.83 -28.74
N PRO A 365 -4.93 -20.04 -28.80
CA PRO A 365 -6.25 -20.57 -29.06
C PRO A 365 -6.25 -21.32 -30.39
N ALA A 366 -6.64 -22.59 -30.36
CA ALA A 366 -6.71 -23.47 -31.52
C ALA A 366 -7.84 -22.99 -32.46
N GLY A 367 -7.58 -21.95 -33.25
CA GLY A 367 -8.58 -21.35 -34.13
C GLY A 367 -8.06 -20.26 -35.07
N THR A 368 -6.95 -19.61 -34.75
CA THR A 368 -6.34 -18.56 -35.58
C THR A 368 -4.97 -19.02 -36.07
N SER A 369 -4.95 -20.05 -36.91
CA SER A 369 -3.82 -20.24 -37.81
C SER A 369 -3.80 -19.03 -38.75
N ALA A 370 -2.96 -18.05 -38.44
CA ALA A 370 -2.60 -17.02 -39.39
C ALA A 370 -2.16 -17.74 -40.67
N LYS A 371 -2.84 -17.45 -41.79
CA LYS A 371 -2.45 -17.98 -43.10
C LYS A 371 -0.93 -17.78 -43.24
N PRO A 372 -0.17 -18.81 -43.63
CA PRO A 372 1.26 -18.64 -43.85
C PRO A 372 1.43 -17.52 -44.86
N ILE A 373 2.09 -16.43 -44.44
CA ILE A 373 2.55 -15.41 -45.37
C ILE A 373 3.51 -16.16 -46.30
N LYS A 374 3.10 -16.36 -47.55
CA LYS A 374 3.99 -16.86 -48.59
C LYS A 374 5.18 -15.92 -48.61
N ALA A 375 6.34 -16.40 -48.19
CA ALA A 375 7.61 -15.72 -48.38
C ALA A 375 7.73 -15.41 -49.88
N ALA A 376 7.53 -14.14 -50.22
CA ALA A 376 7.85 -13.63 -51.54
C ALA A 376 9.35 -13.84 -51.74
N ALA A 377 9.68 -14.54 -52.81
CA ALA A 377 11.02 -14.95 -53.18
C ALA A 377 12.00 -13.77 -53.14
N LEU A 378 12.93 -13.80 -52.20
CA LEU A 378 14.17 -13.04 -52.29
C LEU A 378 14.98 -13.62 -53.45
N VAL A 379 15.06 -12.82 -54.50
CA VAL A 379 15.90 -13.03 -55.68
C VAL A 379 17.36 -13.22 -55.22
N ARG A 380 17.91 -14.41 -55.43
CA ARG A 380 19.36 -14.67 -55.36
C ARG A 380 20.03 -14.06 -56.61
N PRO A 381 21.10 -13.27 -56.48
CA PRO A 381 22.02 -13.02 -57.59
C PRO A 381 22.84 -14.30 -57.87
N PRO A 382 23.29 -14.53 -59.12
CA PRO A 382 23.89 -15.79 -59.54
C PRO A 382 25.33 -15.94 -59.07
N ALA A 383 25.70 -17.20 -58.87
CA ALA A 383 27.03 -17.65 -58.48
C ALA A 383 28.07 -17.45 -59.60
N VAL A 384 29.28 -17.04 -59.21
CA VAL A 384 30.52 -17.29 -59.95
C VAL A 384 31.44 -18.11 -59.05
N ALA A 385 31.99 -19.18 -59.62
CA ALA A 385 32.64 -20.29 -58.93
C ALA A 385 34.17 -20.15 -58.82
N LYS A 386 34.72 -20.94 -57.88
CA LYS A 386 36.12 -21.40 -57.69
C LYS A 386 37.05 -20.36 -57.02
N ALA A 387 38.00 -20.72 -56.14
CA ALA A 387 38.67 -21.99 -55.91
C ALA A 387 39.05 -22.18 -54.44
N VAL A 388 39.13 -23.44 -54.04
CA VAL A 388 39.62 -23.91 -52.74
C VAL A 388 41.14 -23.83 -52.72
N VAL A 389 41.72 -23.14 -51.73
CA VAL A 389 43.09 -23.36 -51.26
C VAL A 389 43.06 -23.39 -49.74
N ALA A 390 43.43 -24.53 -49.17
CA ALA A 390 43.55 -24.75 -47.74
C ALA A 390 44.76 -24.00 -47.17
N VAL A 391 44.56 -23.30 -46.05
CA VAL A 391 45.63 -22.76 -45.19
C VAL A 391 45.33 -23.16 -43.75
N PRO A 392 46.34 -23.57 -42.94
CA PRO A 392 46.17 -24.48 -41.81
C PRO A 392 45.76 -23.78 -40.51
N LEU A 393 45.04 -24.52 -39.67
CA LEU A 393 44.77 -24.21 -38.26
C LEU A 393 46.08 -24.12 -37.45
N PRO A 394 46.29 -23.09 -36.62
CA PRO A 394 47.36 -23.09 -35.62
C PRO A 394 47.09 -24.12 -34.52
N LYS A 395 48.07 -25.00 -34.29
CA LYS A 395 48.11 -25.94 -33.16
C LYS A 395 48.12 -25.18 -31.83
N VAL A 396 47.17 -25.50 -30.95
CA VAL A 396 47.25 -25.20 -29.52
C VAL A 396 48.31 -26.11 -28.90
N ALA A 397 49.34 -25.51 -28.30
CA ALA A 397 50.29 -26.20 -27.43
C ALA A 397 49.76 -26.19 -25.98
N PRO A 398 49.99 -27.25 -25.19
CA PRO A 398 49.50 -27.36 -23.82
C PRO A 398 50.26 -26.41 -22.87
N PRO A 399 49.61 -25.83 -21.84
CA PRO A 399 50.30 -25.02 -20.84
C PRO A 399 51.19 -25.89 -19.94
N ALA A 400 52.41 -25.40 -19.71
CA ALA A 400 53.36 -25.92 -18.73
C ALA A 400 52.90 -25.62 -17.29
N PRO A 401 53.27 -26.45 -16.30
CA PRO A 401 52.82 -26.31 -14.91
C PRO A 401 53.53 -25.15 -14.22
N VAL A 402 52.76 -24.18 -13.71
CA VAL A 402 53.27 -23.14 -12.81
C VAL A 402 53.05 -23.60 -11.36
N ALA A 403 54.13 -23.51 -10.59
CA ALA A 403 54.25 -23.95 -9.22
C ALA A 403 53.23 -23.31 -8.26
N ALA A 404 52.74 -24.12 -7.32
CA ALA A 404 51.91 -23.70 -6.21
C ALA A 404 52.65 -22.70 -5.30
N PRO A 405 52.01 -21.59 -4.85
CA PRO A 405 52.53 -20.79 -3.77
C PRO A 405 52.34 -21.53 -2.45
N VAL A 406 53.46 -21.72 -1.75
CA VAL A 406 53.55 -22.26 -0.39
C VAL A 406 52.82 -21.31 0.57
N LEU A 407 51.82 -21.84 1.29
CA LEU A 407 51.19 -21.17 2.43
C LEU A 407 52.21 -21.07 3.58
N ALA A 408 52.67 -19.85 3.87
CA ALA A 408 53.34 -19.54 5.12
C ALA A 408 52.28 -19.24 6.21
N PRO A 409 52.52 -19.64 7.48
CA PRO A 409 51.48 -19.70 8.50
C PRO A 409 51.14 -18.32 9.06
N VAL A 410 49.85 -17.98 9.05
CA VAL A 410 49.33 -16.80 9.76
C VAL A 410 49.40 -17.05 11.26
N ALA A 411 50.09 -16.15 11.95
CA ALA A 411 50.20 -16.13 13.40
C ALA A 411 48.82 -15.99 14.07
N THR A 412 48.59 -16.83 15.07
CA THR A 412 47.43 -16.82 15.96
C THR A 412 47.38 -15.51 16.77
N PRO A 413 46.25 -14.78 16.79
CA PRO A 413 46.01 -13.82 17.85
C PRO A 413 45.76 -14.57 19.16
N LYS A 414 46.56 -14.24 20.18
CA LYS A 414 46.45 -14.76 21.54
C LYS A 414 45.07 -14.50 22.12
N GLY A 415 44.54 -15.50 22.82
CA GLY A 415 43.25 -15.47 23.49
C GLY A 415 43.13 -14.31 24.48
N PHE A 416 41.98 -13.65 24.42
CA PHE A 416 41.52 -12.73 25.46
C PHE A 416 40.90 -13.59 26.56
N THR A 417 41.58 -13.73 27.68
CA THR A 417 41.01 -14.28 28.91
C THR A 417 40.07 -13.24 29.52
N PRO A 418 38.80 -13.58 29.82
CA PRO A 418 37.98 -12.72 30.65
C PRO A 418 38.55 -12.72 32.07
N ALA A 419 38.88 -11.53 32.58
CA ALA A 419 39.26 -11.34 33.98
C ALA A 419 38.06 -11.66 34.88
N PRO A 420 38.28 -12.28 36.06
CA PRO A 420 37.21 -12.69 36.96
C PRO A 420 36.60 -11.44 37.61
N VAL A 421 35.28 -11.28 37.47
CA VAL A 421 34.52 -10.29 38.23
C VAL A 421 34.43 -10.78 39.66
N VAL A 422 35.10 -10.06 40.56
CA VAL A 422 35.03 -10.26 42.00
C VAL A 422 33.60 -10.01 42.45
N ALA A 423 32.98 -11.05 43.02
CA ALA A 423 31.72 -10.95 43.75
C ALA A 423 31.93 -10.11 45.02
N ALA A 424 31.23 -8.99 45.10
CA ALA A 424 30.99 -8.24 46.33
C ALA A 424 29.49 -8.34 46.68
N PRO A 425 29.14 -8.33 47.98
CA PRO A 425 27.99 -9.05 48.50
C PRO A 425 26.66 -8.30 48.38
N MET A 426 25.59 -9.10 48.43
CA MET A 426 24.20 -8.73 48.70
C MET A 426 24.09 -7.57 49.71
N ALA A 427 23.52 -6.46 49.26
CA ALA A 427 22.88 -5.46 50.10
C ALA A 427 21.41 -5.34 49.68
N ALA A 428 20.55 -5.31 50.68
CA ALA A 428 19.12 -5.56 50.62
C ALA A 428 18.31 -4.51 49.86
N GLU A 429 17.18 -4.96 49.32
CA GLU A 429 16.05 -4.15 48.85
C GLU A 429 15.60 -3.13 49.92
N PRO A 430 15.35 -1.86 49.54
CA PRO A 430 14.35 -1.05 50.19
C PRO A 430 13.02 -1.19 49.45
N SER A 431 12.03 -1.70 50.17
CA SER A 431 10.63 -1.79 49.77
C SER A 431 10.06 -0.43 49.36
N ALA A 432 9.49 -0.36 48.17
CA ALA A 432 8.62 0.75 47.80
C ALA A 432 7.32 0.69 48.64
N PRO A 433 6.85 1.80 49.23
CA PRO A 433 5.59 1.83 49.95
C PRO A 433 4.42 1.69 48.98
N LYS A 434 3.47 0.82 49.35
CA LYS A 434 2.25 0.55 48.58
C LYS A 434 1.43 1.83 48.41
N LEU A 435 1.15 2.19 47.16
CA LEU A 435 0.22 3.24 46.74
C LEU A 435 -1.23 2.75 46.89
N SER A 436 -1.62 2.32 48.10
CA SER A 436 -2.98 1.83 48.38
C SER A 436 -3.68 2.55 49.53
N ASP A 437 -3.09 3.61 50.09
CA ASP A 437 -3.68 4.35 51.22
C ASP A 437 -3.98 5.84 50.92
N ARG A 438 -4.01 6.27 49.65
CA ARG A 438 -4.28 7.68 49.28
C ARG A 438 -5.58 7.97 48.53
N LEU A 439 -6.50 7.02 48.44
CA LEU A 439 -7.83 7.26 47.86
C LEU A 439 -8.92 6.85 48.86
N ARG A 440 -9.17 7.74 49.83
CA ARG A 440 -10.48 7.84 50.47
C ARG A 440 -11.12 9.16 50.02
N PRO A 441 -12.28 9.15 49.35
CA PRO A 441 -12.97 10.38 49.01
C PRO A 441 -13.50 11.04 50.29
N ARG A 442 -13.29 12.36 50.43
CA ARG A 442 -14.05 13.21 51.36
C ARG A 442 -15.37 13.59 50.67
N PRO A 443 -16.53 13.56 51.37
CA PRO A 443 -17.77 14.12 50.83
C PRO A 443 -17.69 15.64 50.85
N VAL A 444 -18.06 16.28 49.74
CA VAL A 444 -18.33 17.72 49.69
C VAL A 444 -19.84 17.88 49.59
N GLU A 445 -20.40 18.55 50.58
CA GLU A 445 -21.79 19.01 50.64
C GLU A 445 -22.02 20.07 49.56
N VAL A 446 -23.15 19.96 48.86
CA VAL A 446 -23.58 20.94 47.85
C VAL A 446 -24.63 21.81 48.51
N ASP A 447 -24.27 23.06 48.79
CA ASP A 447 -25.23 24.10 49.13
C ASP A 447 -25.91 24.60 47.86
N ALA A 448 -27.24 24.67 47.94
CA ALA A 448 -28.11 25.25 46.95
C ALA A 448 -28.14 26.78 47.09
N GLN A 449 -28.11 27.50 45.98
CA GLN A 449 -28.98 28.66 45.76
C GLN A 449 -29.02 29.08 44.29
N ALA A 450 -30.21 29.50 43.91
CA ALA A 450 -30.72 29.75 42.56
C ALA A 450 -30.29 31.11 42.00
N ASP A 451 -30.46 31.28 40.69
CA ASP A 451 -31.05 32.48 40.10
C ASP A 451 -31.73 32.14 38.77
N ASP A 452 -32.94 32.67 38.63
CA ASP A 452 -33.93 32.50 37.56
C ASP A 452 -33.78 33.57 36.46
N ASP A 453 -34.57 33.36 35.40
CA ASP A 453 -35.04 34.31 34.37
C ASP A 453 -34.15 34.59 33.13
N MET A 454 -34.62 34.10 31.97
CA MET A 454 -35.29 34.94 30.95
C MET A 454 -35.67 34.14 29.70
N ASP A 455 -36.97 34.07 29.43
CA ASP A 455 -37.63 33.55 28.23
C ASP A 455 -37.59 34.56 27.06
N GLY A 456 -37.56 34.04 25.82
CA GLY A 456 -37.89 34.80 24.60
C GLY A 456 -37.49 34.09 23.29
N PRO A 457 -38.40 33.87 22.32
CA PRO A 457 -38.08 33.24 21.04
C PRO A 457 -37.82 34.26 19.90
N PRO A 458 -36.98 33.95 18.89
CA PRO A 458 -36.96 34.66 17.62
C PRO A 458 -37.46 33.80 16.42
N PRO A 459 -37.72 34.42 15.26
CA PRO A 459 -38.89 34.12 14.41
C PRO A 459 -38.63 33.32 13.12
N ASP A 460 -39.76 32.99 12.49
CA ASP A 460 -40.06 32.46 11.15
C ASP A 460 -39.03 32.79 10.02
N ASP A 461 -38.49 31.74 9.38
CA ASP A 461 -37.73 31.80 8.13
C ASP A 461 -38.53 31.11 7.01
N ALA A 462 -39.31 31.90 6.26
CA ALA A 462 -39.83 31.49 4.97
C ALA A 462 -38.75 31.70 3.88
N PRO A 463 -38.50 30.73 2.98
CA PRO A 463 -37.48 30.87 1.95
C PRO A 463 -37.92 31.77 0.75
N PRO A 464 -36.99 32.44 0.05
CA PRO A 464 -37.30 33.42 -1.02
C PRO A 464 -37.74 32.81 -2.38
N PRO A 465 -38.30 33.64 -3.29
CA PRO A 465 -39.29 33.26 -4.30
C PRO A 465 -38.68 32.90 -5.68
N TRP A 466 -37.76 31.95 -5.71
CA TRP A 466 -37.11 31.48 -6.94
C TRP A 466 -37.05 29.96 -7.07
N MET A 467 -37.83 29.24 -6.26
CA MET A 467 -38.08 27.80 -6.45
C MET A 467 -39.55 27.56 -6.81
N GLU A 468 -39.94 27.97 -8.01
CA GLU A 468 -41.01 27.30 -8.75
C GLU A 468 -40.57 27.14 -10.22
N ALA A 469 -40.37 25.90 -10.62
CA ALA A 469 -40.84 25.37 -11.90
C ALA A 469 -40.66 23.84 -11.89
N ASP A 470 -41.77 23.16 -12.12
CA ASP A 470 -41.91 21.74 -12.40
C ASP A 470 -40.87 21.23 -13.41
N ASP A 471 -40.27 20.08 -13.09
CA ASP A 471 -40.02 19.02 -14.05
C ASP A 471 -39.77 17.71 -13.29
N ALA A 472 -40.82 16.91 -13.15
CA ALA A 472 -40.72 15.54 -12.67
C ALA A 472 -40.28 14.62 -13.82
N PRO A 473 -39.22 13.80 -13.67
CA PRO A 473 -39.05 12.62 -14.48
C PRO A 473 -39.68 11.40 -13.78
N ALA A 474 -40.55 10.74 -14.53
CA ALA A 474 -41.28 9.53 -14.17
C ALA A 474 -40.37 8.39 -13.67
N SER A 475 -40.90 7.65 -12.70
CA SER A 475 -40.33 6.42 -12.16
C SER A 475 -40.27 5.31 -13.22
N VAL A 476 -39.05 4.82 -13.49
CA VAL A 476 -38.84 3.53 -14.15
C VAL A 476 -38.63 2.48 -13.05
N PRO A 477 -39.41 1.39 -12.99
CA PRO A 477 -39.18 0.33 -12.02
C PRO A 477 -37.90 -0.43 -12.39
N ALA A 478 -36.92 -0.40 -11.49
CA ALA A 478 -35.71 -1.20 -11.60
C ALA A 478 -36.07 -2.69 -11.44
N ALA A 479 -36.07 -3.42 -12.55
CA ALA A 479 -36.00 -4.86 -12.54
C ALA A 479 -34.69 -5.29 -11.86
N ALA A 480 -34.82 -5.91 -10.69
CA ALA A 480 -33.72 -6.55 -9.98
C ALA A 480 -33.11 -7.63 -10.87
N ARG A 481 -31.83 -7.47 -11.21
CA ARG A 481 -31.00 -8.57 -11.69
C ARG A 481 -30.55 -9.34 -10.44
N ASP A 482 -31.12 -10.52 -10.26
CA ASP A 482 -30.69 -11.49 -9.27
C ASP A 482 -29.24 -11.90 -9.55
N VAL A 483 -28.30 -11.30 -8.83
CA VAL A 483 -26.99 -11.88 -8.61
C VAL A 483 -27.19 -12.95 -7.56
N GLU A 484 -27.22 -14.21 -7.98
CA GLU A 484 -27.42 -15.36 -7.10
C GLU A 484 -26.23 -15.48 -6.12
N ALA A 485 -26.38 -14.86 -4.95
CA ALA A 485 -25.51 -15.05 -3.81
C ALA A 485 -25.54 -16.54 -3.40
N PRO A 486 -24.42 -17.14 -2.96
CA PRO A 486 -24.44 -18.51 -2.47
C PRO A 486 -25.48 -18.64 -1.36
N ARG A 487 -26.47 -19.53 -1.55
CA ARG A 487 -27.55 -19.79 -0.58
C ARG A 487 -26.93 -20.05 0.80
N ARG A 488 -27.03 -19.10 1.73
CA ARG A 488 -26.71 -19.34 3.14
C ARG A 488 -27.61 -20.46 3.64
N ALA A 489 -27.02 -21.52 4.20
CA ALA A 489 -27.77 -22.59 4.85
C ALA A 489 -28.63 -21.97 5.97
N VAL A 490 -29.94 -22.20 5.91
CA VAL A 490 -30.87 -21.76 6.95
C VAL A 490 -30.69 -22.67 8.16
N LEU A 491 -30.40 -22.09 9.33
CA LEU A 491 -30.26 -22.84 10.58
C LEU A 491 -31.55 -23.61 10.88
N ARG A 492 -31.43 -24.91 11.12
CA ARG A 492 -32.52 -25.79 11.56
C ARG A 492 -32.12 -26.52 12.83
N GLU A 493 -32.50 -25.99 13.99
CA GLU A 493 -32.09 -26.57 15.27
C GLU A 493 -32.63 -28.00 15.44
N THR A 494 -31.73 -28.94 15.74
CA THR A 494 -32.05 -30.33 16.10
C THR A 494 -31.66 -30.62 17.55
N ALA A 495 -32.24 -31.68 18.12
CA ALA A 495 -31.90 -32.14 19.46
C ALA A 495 -30.45 -32.67 19.52
N GLU A 496 -30.02 -33.33 18.46
CA GLU A 496 -28.66 -33.87 18.29
C GLU A 496 -27.62 -32.75 18.22
N GLY A 497 -27.90 -31.66 17.51
CA GLY A 497 -27.02 -30.50 17.44
C GLY A 497 -26.87 -29.79 18.79
N ALA A 498 -27.89 -29.82 19.65
CA ALA A 498 -27.83 -29.23 20.99
C ALA A 498 -26.93 -30.05 21.92
N GLN A 499 -27.11 -31.37 21.90
CA GLN A 499 -26.28 -32.30 22.66
C GLN A 499 -24.82 -32.27 22.19
N TRP A 500 -24.60 -32.13 20.89
CA TRP A 500 -23.27 -31.97 20.32
C TRP A 500 -22.60 -30.67 20.80
N ALA A 501 -23.33 -29.54 20.77
CA ALA A 501 -22.82 -28.27 21.26
C ALA A 501 -22.43 -28.32 22.74
N GLU A 502 -23.25 -28.96 23.59
CA GLU A 502 -22.95 -29.17 25.00
C GLU A 502 -21.71 -30.04 25.21
N ARG A 503 -21.61 -31.15 24.46
CA ARG A 503 -20.48 -32.07 24.54
C ARG A 503 -19.16 -31.40 24.10
N VAL A 504 -19.19 -30.61 23.03
CA VAL A 504 -18.03 -29.86 22.54
C VAL A 504 -17.66 -28.73 23.49
N ALA A 505 -18.63 -28.05 24.11
CA ALA A 505 -18.37 -26.99 25.09
C ALA A 505 -17.69 -27.51 26.37
N ALA A 506 -17.92 -28.77 26.74
CA ALA A 506 -17.23 -29.43 27.85
C ALA A 506 -15.76 -29.77 27.53
N LEU A 507 -15.32 -29.62 26.28
CA LEU A 507 -13.97 -29.90 25.82
C LEU A 507 -13.20 -28.61 25.52
N ASN A 508 -11.97 -28.51 26.02
CA ASN A 508 -11.04 -27.42 25.69
C ASN A 508 -10.31 -27.70 24.36
N LEU A 509 -11.06 -27.84 23.27
CA LEU A 509 -10.49 -28.07 21.94
C LEU A 509 -9.80 -26.79 21.42
N VAL A 510 -8.66 -26.96 20.74
CA VAL A 510 -7.87 -25.85 20.17
C VAL A 510 -7.56 -26.11 18.70
N GLY A 511 -7.44 -25.04 17.90
CA GLY A 511 -6.98 -25.08 16.52
C GLY A 511 -7.96 -25.78 15.57
N MET A 512 -7.43 -26.51 14.58
CA MET A 512 -8.23 -27.13 13.51
C MET A 512 -9.20 -28.22 14.01
N THR A 513 -8.92 -28.86 15.14
CA THR A 513 -9.83 -29.84 15.77
C THR A 513 -11.06 -29.15 16.35
N ALA A 514 -10.89 -27.96 16.95
CA ALA A 514 -12.01 -27.13 17.39
C ALA A 514 -12.82 -26.62 16.21
N GLU A 515 -12.16 -26.27 15.11
CA GLU A 515 -12.84 -25.84 13.89
C GLU A 515 -13.68 -26.95 13.26
N LEU A 516 -13.15 -28.17 13.20
CA LEU A 516 -13.92 -29.36 12.80
C LEU A 516 -15.16 -29.54 13.69
N ALA A 517 -15.00 -29.50 15.01
CA ALA A 517 -16.12 -29.68 15.94
C ALA A 517 -17.19 -28.58 15.81
N ARG A 518 -16.77 -27.33 15.57
CA ARG A 518 -17.68 -26.17 15.42
C ARG A 518 -18.45 -26.17 14.09
N GLN A 519 -17.83 -26.67 13.02
CA GLN A 519 -18.45 -26.73 11.68
C GLN A 519 -19.23 -28.04 11.44
N ALA A 520 -19.09 -29.04 12.32
CA ALA A 520 -19.83 -30.30 12.22
C ALA A 520 -21.30 -30.14 12.64
N GLN A 521 -22.21 -30.75 11.88
CA GLN A 521 -23.59 -31.02 12.29
C GLN A 521 -23.71 -32.44 12.82
N ALA A 522 -24.31 -32.63 13.99
CA ALA A 522 -24.62 -33.96 14.50
C ALA A 522 -25.93 -34.49 13.92
N LEU A 523 -25.89 -35.67 13.30
CA LEU A 523 -27.03 -36.33 12.69
C LEU A 523 -27.61 -37.44 13.58
N ALA A 524 -26.75 -38.15 14.31
CA ALA A 524 -27.17 -39.22 15.19
C ALA A 524 -26.11 -39.47 16.28
N ARG A 525 -26.57 -39.91 17.44
CA ARG A 525 -25.76 -40.44 18.53
C ARG A 525 -26.23 -41.86 18.83
N ARG A 526 -25.31 -42.81 18.88
CA ARG A 526 -25.56 -44.21 19.23
C ARG A 526 -24.56 -44.65 20.29
N THR A 527 -24.88 -45.72 21.01
CA THR A 527 -23.93 -46.39 21.90
C THR A 527 -23.60 -47.74 21.29
N VAL A 528 -22.33 -47.99 20.98
CA VAL A 528 -21.83 -49.24 20.40
C VAL A 528 -20.75 -49.77 21.33
N ASP A 529 -20.91 -51.00 21.81
CA ASP A 529 -19.96 -51.66 22.73
C ASP A 529 -19.56 -50.84 23.97
N GLY A 530 -20.53 -50.11 24.54
CA GLY A 530 -20.32 -49.27 25.73
C GLY A 530 -19.61 -47.94 25.47
N ARG A 531 -19.28 -47.61 24.22
CA ARG A 531 -18.71 -46.31 23.81
C ARG A 531 -19.71 -45.52 22.99
N GLU A 532 -19.60 -44.19 23.05
CA GLU A 532 -20.42 -43.31 22.24
C GLU A 532 -19.94 -43.30 20.79
N ALA A 533 -20.90 -43.31 19.86
CA ALA A 533 -20.66 -43.19 18.44
C ALA A 533 -21.51 -42.04 17.86
N TRP A 534 -20.87 -41.08 17.20
CA TRP A 534 -21.53 -39.94 16.60
C TRP A 534 -21.43 -39.99 15.08
N THR A 535 -22.55 -39.72 14.40
CA THR A 535 -22.56 -39.47 12.96
C THR A 535 -22.61 -37.96 12.74
N LEU A 536 -21.55 -37.42 12.13
CA LEU A 536 -21.36 -36.00 11.89
C LEU A 536 -21.39 -35.70 10.39
N ARG A 537 -21.97 -34.57 10.00
CA ARG A 537 -21.93 -34.05 8.64
C ARG A 537 -21.01 -32.83 8.58
N VAL A 538 -20.07 -32.84 7.64
CA VAL A 538 -19.07 -31.78 7.46
C VAL A 538 -18.94 -31.44 5.98
N GLU A 539 -19.09 -30.16 5.64
CA GLU A 539 -19.09 -29.68 4.25
C GLU A 539 -17.68 -29.57 3.65
N ARG A 540 -16.72 -29.07 4.44
CA ARG A 540 -15.36 -28.78 3.97
C ARG A 540 -14.47 -30.01 3.97
N GLU A 541 -13.85 -30.29 2.82
CA GLU A 541 -12.96 -31.43 2.66
C GLU A 541 -11.71 -31.37 3.55
N SER A 542 -11.13 -30.19 3.71
CA SER A 542 -9.96 -29.97 4.55
C SER A 542 -10.18 -30.32 6.03
N LEU A 543 -11.41 -30.23 6.52
CA LEU A 543 -11.77 -30.58 7.90
C LEU A 543 -12.02 -32.09 8.08
N ARG A 544 -12.30 -32.82 7.00
CA ARG A 544 -12.53 -34.28 7.01
C ARG A 544 -11.23 -35.10 6.99
N ALA A 545 -10.08 -34.46 7.12
CA ALA A 545 -8.79 -35.14 7.10
C ALA A 545 -8.70 -36.20 8.23
N PRO A 546 -8.35 -37.46 7.95
CA PRO A 546 -8.37 -38.55 8.94
C PRO A 546 -7.60 -38.25 10.24
N ALA A 547 -6.52 -37.47 10.14
CA ALA A 547 -5.73 -37.04 11.30
C ALA A 547 -6.49 -36.08 12.24
N LEU A 548 -7.38 -35.23 11.71
CA LEU A 548 -8.21 -34.34 12.52
C LEU A 548 -9.37 -35.12 13.17
N VAL A 549 -9.94 -36.08 12.44
CA VAL A 549 -11.00 -36.97 12.94
C VAL A 549 -10.48 -37.80 14.11
N ALA A 550 -9.32 -38.45 13.96
CA ALA A 550 -8.72 -39.25 15.03
C ALA A 550 -8.39 -38.42 16.28
N LYS A 551 -7.96 -37.16 16.11
CA LYS A 551 -7.73 -36.23 17.23
C LYS A 551 -9.03 -35.85 17.94
N LEU A 552 -10.13 -35.67 17.19
CA LEU A 552 -11.44 -35.36 17.76
C LEU A 552 -12.04 -36.59 18.47
N GLU A 553 -11.92 -37.78 17.89
CA GLU A 553 -12.29 -39.06 18.51
C GLU A 553 -11.58 -39.26 19.84
N ALA A 554 -10.26 -39.05 19.87
CA ALA A 554 -9.45 -39.16 21.08
C ALA A 554 -9.85 -38.13 22.16
N ALA A 555 -10.25 -36.91 21.75
CA ALA A 555 -10.68 -35.89 22.70
C ALA A 555 -12.09 -36.14 23.26
N LEU A 556 -12.97 -36.78 22.49
CA LEU A 556 -14.35 -37.08 22.89
C LEU A 556 -14.50 -38.41 23.64
N ASP A 557 -13.51 -39.30 23.54
CA ASP A 557 -13.60 -40.71 23.90
C ASP A 557 -14.81 -41.38 23.21
N ALA A 558 -14.98 -41.09 21.93
CA ALA A 558 -16.12 -41.50 21.12
C ALA A 558 -15.68 -41.83 19.69
N GLN A 559 -16.40 -42.76 19.04
CA GLN A 559 -16.20 -43.08 17.62
C GLN A 559 -16.94 -42.09 16.73
N LEU A 560 -16.30 -41.60 15.66
CA LEU A 560 -16.89 -40.63 14.74
C LEU A 560 -17.06 -41.22 13.34
N HIS A 561 -18.25 -41.09 12.79
CA HIS A 561 -18.52 -41.34 11.39
C HIS A 561 -18.83 -40.02 10.68
N ILE A 562 -18.05 -39.64 9.66
CA ILE A 562 -18.20 -38.35 8.98
C ILE A 562 -18.79 -38.53 7.59
N GLU A 563 -19.91 -37.86 7.36
CA GLU A 563 -20.60 -37.75 6.07
C GLU A 563 -20.28 -36.41 5.39
N VAL A 564 -20.22 -36.44 4.05
CA VAL A 564 -20.08 -35.24 3.23
C VAL A 564 -21.45 -34.61 3.02
N GLY A 565 -21.59 -33.34 3.38
CA GLY A 565 -22.81 -32.59 3.10
C GLY A 565 -22.80 -31.21 3.73
N VAL A 566 -23.75 -30.37 3.31
CA VAL A 566 -23.96 -29.04 3.88
C VAL A 566 -24.52 -29.20 5.30
N ALA A 567 -23.89 -28.53 6.26
CA ALA A 567 -24.37 -28.51 7.64
C ALA A 567 -25.52 -27.51 7.77
N GLU A 568 -26.70 -27.99 8.20
CA GLU A 568 -27.87 -27.14 8.47
C GLU A 568 -27.96 -26.74 9.96
N ASP A 569 -27.17 -27.39 10.82
CA ASP A 569 -27.21 -27.21 12.27
C ASP A 569 -25.86 -27.47 12.92
N SER A 570 -24.97 -26.49 12.84
CA SER A 570 -23.63 -26.52 13.44
C SER A 570 -23.50 -25.50 14.57
N ILE A 571 -22.53 -25.68 15.45
CA ILE A 571 -22.24 -24.73 16.53
C ILE A 571 -21.95 -23.34 15.95
N ALA A 572 -21.19 -23.27 14.84
CA ALA A 572 -20.91 -22.02 14.15
C ALA A 572 -22.19 -21.32 13.66
N LEU A 573 -23.13 -22.05 13.05
CA LEU A 573 -24.41 -21.49 12.59
C LEU A 573 -25.29 -21.03 13.77
N ARG A 574 -25.33 -21.81 14.86
CA ARG A 574 -26.05 -21.44 16.09
C ARG A 574 -25.48 -20.18 16.74
N THR A 575 -24.16 -20.04 16.81
CA THR A 575 -23.50 -18.84 17.34
C THR A 575 -23.84 -17.61 16.50
N VAL A 576 -23.73 -17.72 15.17
CA VAL A 576 -24.08 -16.62 14.26
C VAL A 576 -25.55 -16.21 14.43
N ALA A 577 -26.48 -17.18 14.43
CA ALA A 577 -27.90 -16.89 14.61
C ALA A 577 -28.20 -16.23 15.97
N ARG A 578 -27.53 -16.65 17.05
CA ARG A 578 -27.68 -16.06 18.39
C ARG A 578 -27.17 -14.62 18.43
N THR A 579 -26.01 -14.35 17.83
CA THR A 579 -25.45 -13.00 17.73
C THR A 579 -26.36 -12.10 16.89
N GLU A 580 -26.87 -12.57 15.75
CA GLU A 580 -27.81 -11.82 14.92
C GLU A 580 -29.16 -11.56 15.63
N ALA A 581 -29.64 -12.49 16.47
CA ALA A 581 -30.84 -12.30 17.28
C ALA A 581 -30.62 -11.27 18.39
N GLN A 582 -29.45 -11.32 19.06
CA GLN A 582 -29.07 -10.33 20.08
C GLN A 582 -28.91 -8.92 19.48
N GLN A 583 -28.32 -8.82 18.29
CA GLN A 583 -28.18 -7.57 17.55
C GLN A 583 -29.56 -6.97 17.23
N ARG A 584 -30.48 -7.77 16.67
CA ARG A 584 -31.85 -7.33 16.38
C ARG A 584 -32.61 -6.88 17.63
N ALA A 585 -32.51 -7.64 18.72
CA ALA A 585 -33.13 -7.25 19.99
C ALA A 585 -32.58 -5.92 20.53
N ALA A 586 -31.27 -5.68 20.38
CA ALA A 586 -30.65 -4.41 20.77
C ALA A 586 -31.11 -3.25 19.89
N GLU A 587 -31.20 -3.45 18.58
CA GLU A 587 -31.71 -2.46 17.62
C GLU A 587 -33.19 -2.12 17.89
N ASP A 588 -34.02 -3.12 18.16
CA ASP A 588 -35.43 -2.94 18.52
C ASP A 588 -35.58 -2.15 19.83
N LEU A 589 -34.76 -2.47 20.84
CA LEU A 589 -34.73 -1.74 22.12
C LEU A 589 -34.31 -0.28 21.93
N ALA A 590 -33.27 -0.04 21.12
CA ALA A 590 -32.80 1.30 20.80
C ALA A 590 -33.85 2.11 20.02
N ALA A 591 -34.57 1.48 19.08
CA ALA A 591 -35.64 2.10 18.31
C ALA A 591 -36.88 2.42 19.15
N GLN A 592 -37.18 1.61 20.17
CA GLN A 592 -38.32 1.80 21.08
C GLN A 592 -38.01 2.77 22.23
N HIS A 593 -36.74 3.14 22.43
CA HIS A 593 -36.33 4.02 23.51
C HIS A 593 -36.97 5.43 23.39
N PRO A 594 -37.53 6.01 24.49
CA PRO A 594 -38.27 7.28 24.45
C PRO A 594 -37.48 8.45 23.83
N MET A 595 -36.18 8.53 24.11
CA MET A 595 -35.31 9.56 23.57
C MET A 595 -35.09 9.39 22.06
N THR A 596 -34.90 8.17 21.58
CA THR A 596 -34.74 7.87 20.14
C THR A 596 -36.02 8.19 19.38
N ARG A 597 -37.19 7.85 19.94
CA ARG A 597 -38.49 8.20 19.35
C ARG A 597 -38.71 9.71 19.26
N THR A 598 -38.28 10.45 20.29
CA THR A 598 -38.38 11.92 20.32
C THR A 598 -37.47 12.55 19.26
N LEU A 599 -36.24 12.04 19.10
CA LEU A 599 -35.31 12.52 18.09
C LEU A 599 -35.77 12.18 16.66
N LEU A 600 -36.31 10.97 16.43
CA LEU A 600 -36.86 10.57 15.14
C LEU A 600 -38.14 11.32 14.78
N SER A 601 -38.94 11.78 15.75
CA SER A 601 -40.13 12.59 15.49
C SER A 601 -39.81 14.07 15.29
N GLN A 602 -38.76 14.61 15.93
CA GLN A 602 -38.32 15.99 15.77
C GLN A 602 -37.60 16.24 14.44
N PHE A 603 -36.88 15.24 13.91
CA PHE A 603 -36.07 15.40 12.69
C PHE A 603 -36.52 14.42 11.60
N SER A 604 -37.21 14.93 10.58
CA SER A 604 -37.79 14.13 9.49
C SER A 604 -36.77 13.38 8.61
N SER A 605 -35.50 13.77 8.65
CA SER A 605 -34.39 13.10 7.96
C SER A 605 -33.59 12.15 8.85
N ALA A 606 -33.89 12.04 10.14
CA ALA A 606 -33.13 11.21 11.07
C ALA A 606 -33.39 9.71 10.85
N ARG A 607 -32.32 8.91 10.86
CA ARG A 607 -32.37 7.45 10.71
C ARG A 607 -31.34 6.82 11.64
N ILE A 608 -31.67 5.66 12.19
CA ILE A 608 -30.70 4.83 12.92
C ILE A 608 -29.78 4.18 11.88
N LEU A 609 -28.47 4.35 12.03
CA LEU A 609 -27.47 3.77 11.15
C LEU A 609 -27.43 2.24 11.34
N PRO A 610 -27.55 1.44 10.27
CA PRO A 610 -27.45 -0.02 10.39
C PRO A 610 -26.10 -0.43 11.03
N GLY A 611 -26.15 -1.26 12.08
CA GLY A 611 -24.96 -1.71 12.82
C GLY A 611 -24.36 -0.70 13.81
N SER A 612 -25.00 0.46 14.05
CA SER A 612 -24.52 1.43 15.06
C SER A 612 -24.91 1.08 16.49
N VAL A 613 -25.82 0.12 16.69
CA VAL A 613 -26.21 -0.39 18.01
C VAL A 613 -25.37 -1.63 18.28
N GLN A 614 -24.69 -1.71 19.42
CA GLN A 614 -23.93 -2.90 19.80
C GLN A 614 -24.51 -3.51 21.08
N PRO A 615 -24.89 -4.80 21.09
CA PRO A 615 -25.32 -5.47 22.30
C PRO A 615 -24.13 -5.57 23.26
N LEU A 616 -24.34 -5.20 24.53
CA LEU A 616 -23.34 -5.42 25.57
C LEU A 616 -23.08 -6.92 25.67
N THR A 617 -21.87 -7.33 25.29
CA THR A 617 -21.44 -8.71 25.51
C THR A 617 -21.33 -8.91 27.02
N PRO A 618 -21.97 -9.92 27.62
CA PRO A 618 -21.71 -10.21 29.03
C PRO A 618 -20.23 -10.53 29.16
N THR A 619 -19.49 -9.66 29.86
CA THR A 619 -18.16 -9.96 30.36
C THR A 619 -18.28 -11.20 31.25
N LEU A 620 -17.77 -12.33 30.74
CA LEU A 620 -17.43 -13.49 31.54
C LEU A 620 -16.20 -13.18 32.40
#